data_AF-A0A972VKJ1-F1
#
_entry.id   AF-A0A972VKJ1-F1
#
_cell.length_a   1.000
_cell.length_b   1.000
_cell.length_c   1.000
_cell.angle_alpha   90.00
_cell.angle_beta   90.00
_cell.angle_gamma   90.00
#
_symmetry.space_group_name_H-M   'P 1'
#
loop_
_entity.id
_entity.type
_entity.pdbx_description
1 polymer ?
#
loop_
_entity_poly.entity_id
_entity_poly.type
_entity_poly.pdbx_seq_one_letter_code
_entity_poly.pdbx_strand_id
1 'polypeptide(L)'
;SMMFSHSPFWNGKPANMENLRYRIWNNTDNERCGSLMDFGIVEKKGLLEGYSRLVQMTPAIFIRGTDDELLPFDGPMGKWLQLLEDANALSDDIIQLALHQLFTHVRFKKVVEMRNADRPPMGSELAPAAFWVGLLYSNTVRGEVYEIVNAWTKEERIQLQRSANQLGLDIMGPGNKTIRQWIEQFSELAFKGLSERQKDNPKSEGIFLERYLDTLLKGGSPSIQVQDQFWRRGLPLKEFLMERYAGIF
;
A
#
# COMPACT_ATOMS: atom_id res chain seq x y z
N SER A 1 -0.19 -5.22 -0.61
CA SER A 1 0.23 -5.47 0.78
C SER A 1 0.70 -6.90 0.97
N MET A 2 -0.17 -7.91 0.82
CA MET A 2 0.20 -9.32 0.98
C MET A 2 1.49 -9.71 0.23
N MET A 3 1.60 -9.35 -1.06
CA MET A 3 2.78 -9.63 -1.89
C MET A 3 4.09 -9.12 -1.28
N PHE A 4 4.06 -7.98 -0.59
CA PHE A 4 5.23 -7.25 -0.09
C PHE A 4 5.31 -7.23 1.43
N SER A 5 4.65 -8.17 2.11
CA SER A 5 4.73 -8.27 3.57
C SER A 5 6.13 -8.71 3.99
N HIS A 6 6.75 -7.96 4.90
CA HIS A 6 8.08 -8.23 5.43
C HIS A 6 8.20 -7.81 6.90
N SER A 7 7.16 -8.15 7.68
CA SER A 7 7.06 -7.96 9.13
C SER A 7 6.90 -9.34 9.80
N PRO A 8 7.97 -10.13 9.92
CA PRO A 8 7.89 -11.54 10.36
C PRO A 8 7.68 -11.76 11.86
N PHE A 9 7.95 -10.75 12.71
CA PHE A 9 7.88 -10.88 14.17
C PHE A 9 7.18 -9.68 14.81
N TRP A 10 6.51 -9.92 15.93
CA TRP A 10 5.87 -8.92 16.78
C TRP A 10 5.99 -9.30 18.25
N ASN A 11 6.34 -8.36 19.13
CA ASN A 11 6.51 -8.58 20.57
C ASN A 11 7.34 -9.84 20.91
N GLY A 12 8.45 -10.02 20.19
CA GLY A 12 9.37 -11.13 20.39
C GLY A 12 8.86 -12.50 19.92
N LYS A 13 7.77 -12.56 19.16
CA LYS A 13 7.18 -13.80 18.65
C LYS A 13 6.93 -13.75 17.14
N PRO A 14 6.89 -14.90 16.44
CA PRO A 14 6.50 -14.98 15.04
C PRO A 14 5.09 -14.41 14.81
N ALA A 15 4.92 -13.67 13.70
CA ALA A 15 3.65 -13.07 13.27
C ALA A 15 2.64 -14.09 12.72
N ASN A 16 3.08 -15.33 12.50
CA ASN A 16 2.36 -16.40 11.81
C ASN A 16 1.83 -15.89 10.46
N MET A 17 0.54 -16.08 10.21
CA MET A 17 -0.14 -15.65 8.99
C MET A 17 -0.60 -14.18 9.02
N GLU A 18 -0.35 -13.42 10.10
CA GLU A 18 -0.79 -12.03 10.18
C GLU A 18 0.00 -11.12 9.24
N ASN A 19 -0.71 -10.32 8.46
CA ASN A 19 -0.12 -9.21 7.73
C ASN A 19 -0.01 -7.98 8.65
N LEU A 20 1.02 -7.95 9.50
CA LEU A 20 1.14 -6.99 10.60
C LEU A 20 1.08 -5.52 10.18
N ARG A 21 1.88 -5.10 9.19
CA ARG A 21 1.87 -3.71 8.71
C ARG A 21 0.47 -3.33 8.25
N TYR A 22 -0.18 -4.19 7.48
CA TYR A 22 -1.54 -3.97 7.00
C TYR A 22 -2.53 -3.80 8.15
N ARG A 23 -2.49 -4.73 9.12
CA ARG A 23 -3.34 -4.69 10.31
C ARG A 23 -3.14 -3.40 11.11
N ILE A 24 -1.89 -3.00 11.35
CA ILE A 24 -1.58 -1.78 12.11
C ILE A 24 -2.10 -0.54 11.38
N TRP A 25 -1.77 -0.39 10.08
CA TRP A 25 -2.18 0.78 9.30
C TRP A 25 -3.69 0.86 9.02
N ASN A 26 -4.42 -0.25 9.15
CA ASN A 26 -5.89 -0.25 9.10
C ASN A 26 -6.55 0.13 10.42
N ASN A 27 -5.80 0.12 11.53
CA ASN A 27 -6.34 0.39 12.86
C ASN A 27 -5.55 1.51 13.58
N THR A 28 -4.85 2.35 12.81
CA THR A 28 -4.05 3.46 13.36
C THR A 28 -4.95 4.62 13.76
N ASP A 29 -5.83 5.05 12.86
CA ASP A 29 -6.82 6.10 13.06
C ASP A 29 -7.92 5.94 12.00
N ASN A 30 -9.10 5.50 12.45
CA ASN A 30 -10.22 5.15 11.58
C ASN A 30 -10.78 6.35 10.78
N GLU A 31 -10.44 7.59 11.15
CA GLU A 31 -10.91 8.79 10.44
C GLU A 31 -10.03 9.17 9.25
N ARG A 32 -8.86 8.52 9.09
CA ARG A 32 -7.87 8.89 8.06
C ARG A 32 -7.10 7.72 7.45
N CYS A 33 -7.24 6.50 7.98
CA CYS A 33 -6.51 5.31 7.54
C CYS A 33 -7.44 4.29 6.86
N GLY A 34 -6.86 3.26 6.25
CA GLY A 34 -7.61 2.21 5.54
C GLY A 34 -7.78 2.45 4.04
N SER A 35 -8.72 1.75 3.44
CA SER A 35 -9.06 1.86 2.02
C SER A 35 -10.03 3.02 1.78
N LEU A 36 -10.09 3.51 0.54
CA LEU A 36 -11.08 4.53 0.16
C LEU A 36 -12.53 3.99 0.27
N MET A 37 -12.71 2.67 0.22
CA MET A 37 -14.01 2.01 0.37
C MET A 37 -14.56 2.16 1.80
N ASP A 38 -13.69 2.22 2.81
CA ASP A 38 -14.08 2.46 4.21
C ASP A 38 -14.72 3.85 4.39
N PHE A 39 -14.40 4.78 3.48
CA PHE A 39 -14.98 6.14 3.41
C PHE A 39 -16.10 6.25 2.36
N GLY A 40 -16.63 5.13 1.87
CA GLY A 40 -17.72 5.08 0.90
C GLY A 40 -17.33 5.38 -0.56
N ILE A 41 -16.04 5.51 -0.86
CA ILE A 41 -15.54 5.74 -2.22
C ILE A 41 -15.28 4.37 -2.88
N VAL A 42 -16.31 3.83 -3.51
CA VAL A 42 -16.32 2.47 -4.09
C VAL A 42 -16.34 2.43 -5.62
N GLU A 43 -16.62 3.57 -6.26
CA GLU A 43 -16.74 3.70 -7.71
C GLU A 43 -16.00 4.95 -8.21
N LYS A 44 -15.74 5.02 -9.54
CA LYS A 44 -15.08 6.19 -10.14
C LYS A 44 -15.95 7.46 -10.06
N LYS A 45 -17.27 7.29 -10.09
CA LYS A 45 -18.22 8.40 -10.13
C LYS A 45 -18.19 9.12 -8.78
N GLY A 46 -17.88 10.41 -8.80
CA GLY A 46 -17.78 11.20 -7.56
C GLY A 46 -16.48 10.96 -6.78
N LEU A 47 -15.45 10.35 -7.39
CA LEU A 47 -14.22 10.00 -6.67
C LEU A 47 -13.49 11.22 -6.11
N LEU A 48 -13.38 12.30 -6.88
CA LEU A 48 -12.69 13.52 -6.44
C LEU A 48 -13.50 14.28 -5.39
N GLU A 49 -14.82 14.33 -5.55
CA GLU A 49 -15.76 14.94 -4.61
C GLU A 49 -15.78 14.17 -3.29
N GLY A 50 -15.82 12.84 -3.36
CA GLY A 50 -15.74 11.96 -2.18
C GLY A 50 -14.40 12.09 -1.48
N TYR A 51 -13.29 12.15 -2.22
CA TYR A 51 -11.97 12.35 -1.64
C TYR A 51 -11.79 13.74 -1.02
N SER A 52 -12.28 14.79 -1.68
CA SER A 52 -12.30 16.15 -1.12
C SER A 52 -13.12 16.21 0.16
N ARG A 53 -14.29 15.56 0.19
CA ARG A 53 -15.11 15.45 1.40
C ARG A 53 -14.38 14.70 2.51
N LEU A 54 -13.69 13.60 2.20
CA LEU A 54 -12.88 12.87 3.18
C LEU A 54 -11.86 13.82 3.82
N VAL A 55 -11.06 14.53 3.01
CA VAL A 55 -10.09 15.51 3.53
C VAL A 55 -10.77 16.56 4.41
N GLN A 56 -11.90 17.12 3.97
CA GLN A 56 -12.59 18.15 4.74
C GLN A 56 -13.16 17.65 6.06
N MET A 57 -13.63 16.39 6.13
CA MET A 57 -14.27 15.83 7.31
C MET A 57 -13.28 15.26 8.33
N THR A 58 -12.08 14.83 7.90
CA THR A 58 -11.07 14.27 8.80
C THR A 58 -10.58 15.33 9.80
N PRO A 59 -10.51 15.04 11.11
CA PRO A 59 -9.94 15.94 12.10
C PRO A 59 -8.48 16.30 11.83
N ALA A 60 -8.10 17.55 12.09
CA ALA A 60 -6.70 17.96 12.02
C ALA A 60 -5.90 17.35 13.17
N ILE A 61 -4.73 16.79 12.88
CA ILE A 61 -3.72 16.45 13.90
C ILE A 61 -3.04 17.74 14.37
N PHE A 62 -2.74 18.61 13.40
CA PHE A 62 -2.17 19.93 13.62
C PHE A 62 -2.54 20.84 12.45
N ILE A 63 -2.40 22.14 12.67
CA ILE A 63 -2.52 23.18 11.65
C ILE A 63 -1.26 24.03 11.61
N ARG A 64 -1.09 24.82 10.56
CA ARG A 64 -0.02 25.81 10.44
C ARG A 64 -0.55 27.18 10.88
N GLY A 65 0.15 27.81 11.83
CA GLY A 65 -0.09 29.19 12.27
C GLY A 65 0.51 30.22 11.32
N THR A 66 0.42 31.49 11.69
CA THR A 66 0.86 32.61 10.84
C THR A 66 2.38 32.73 10.74
N ASP A 67 3.12 32.24 11.75
CA ASP A 67 4.58 32.29 11.82
C ASP A 67 5.22 30.92 11.48
N ASP A 68 4.50 30.11 10.68
CA ASP A 68 4.87 28.73 10.27
C ASP A 68 5.00 27.72 11.43
N GLU A 69 4.47 28.06 12.61
CA GLU A 69 4.42 27.18 13.77
C GLU A 69 3.31 26.13 13.64
N LEU A 70 3.53 24.92 14.19
CA LEU A 70 2.52 23.86 14.22
C LEU A 70 1.67 23.99 15.49
N LEU A 71 0.37 24.20 15.31
CA LEU A 71 -0.58 24.43 16.39
C LEU A 71 -1.59 23.27 16.50
N PRO A 72 -2.08 22.95 17.71
CA PRO A 72 -3.21 22.06 17.87
C PRO A 72 -4.48 22.70 17.31
N PHE A 73 -5.39 21.88 16.78
CA PHE A 73 -6.69 22.33 16.32
C PHE A 73 -7.73 21.25 16.59
N ASP A 74 -8.71 21.56 17.43
CA ASP A 74 -9.81 20.65 17.72
C ASP A 74 -10.94 20.86 16.69
N GLY A 75 -10.87 20.12 15.59
CA GLY A 75 -11.90 20.14 14.56
C GLY A 75 -11.49 19.55 13.21
N PRO A 76 -12.45 19.44 12.29
CA PRO A 76 -12.21 18.92 10.94
C PRO A 76 -11.33 19.87 10.13
N MET A 77 -10.46 19.31 9.28
CA MET A 77 -9.58 20.10 8.40
C MET A 77 -10.37 21.08 7.52
N GLY A 78 -11.59 20.73 7.08
CA GLY A 78 -12.45 21.61 6.29
C GLY A 78 -12.79 22.93 7.00
N LYS A 79 -12.96 22.90 8.33
CA LYS A 79 -13.19 24.13 9.11
C LYS A 79 -11.95 25.02 9.10
N TRP A 80 -10.77 24.42 9.29
CA TRP A 80 -9.51 25.15 9.23
C TRP A 80 -9.26 25.75 7.84
N LEU A 81 -9.48 24.96 6.78
CA LEU A 81 -9.34 25.43 5.40
C LEU A 81 -10.32 26.56 5.08
N GLN A 82 -11.57 26.49 5.56
CA GLN A 82 -12.56 27.56 5.39
C GLN A 82 -12.13 28.85 6.10
N LEU A 83 -11.60 28.76 7.33
CA LEU A 83 -11.10 29.94 8.05
C LEU A 83 -9.97 30.64 7.28
N LEU A 84 -9.09 29.88 6.63
CA LEU A 84 -8.02 30.43 5.80
C LEU A 84 -8.56 31.01 4.48
N GLU A 85 -9.55 30.37 3.86
CA GLU A 85 -10.22 30.90 2.67
C GLU A 85 -10.90 32.25 2.96
N ASP A 86 -11.66 32.33 4.05
CA ASP A 86 -12.36 33.56 4.47
C ASP A 86 -11.37 34.69 4.79
N ALA A 87 -10.17 34.35 5.25
CA ALA A 87 -9.08 35.29 5.51
C ALA A 87 -8.21 35.58 4.27
N ASN A 88 -8.53 35.00 3.10
CA ASN A 88 -7.73 35.06 1.87
C ASN A 88 -6.25 34.63 2.10
N ALA A 89 -6.07 33.63 2.95
CA ALA A 89 -4.79 33.05 3.35
C ALA A 89 -4.67 31.56 2.97
N LEU A 90 -5.67 31.00 2.29
CA LEU A 90 -5.59 29.62 1.77
C LEU A 90 -4.57 29.55 0.65
N SER A 91 -3.69 28.56 0.74
CA SER A 91 -2.61 28.34 -0.23
C SER A 91 -2.44 26.87 -0.58
N ASP A 92 -1.74 26.62 -1.68
CA ASP A 92 -1.40 25.28 -2.17
C ASP A 92 -0.66 24.45 -1.10
N ASP A 93 0.26 25.05 -0.35
CA ASP A 93 1.03 24.38 0.70
C ASP A 93 0.18 24.01 1.92
N ILE A 94 -0.81 24.83 2.27
CA ILE A 94 -1.81 24.52 3.30
C ILE A 94 -2.70 23.34 2.88
N ILE A 95 -3.17 23.35 1.62
CA ILE A 95 -3.94 22.22 1.07
C ILE A 95 -3.09 20.95 1.08
N GLN A 96 -1.81 21.05 0.68
CA GLN A 96 -0.89 19.93 0.81
C GLN A 96 -0.77 19.48 2.26
N LEU A 97 -0.65 20.39 3.23
CA LEU A 97 -0.54 20.04 4.65
C LEU A 97 -1.74 19.22 5.12
N ALA A 98 -2.97 19.60 4.72
CA ALA A 98 -4.18 18.84 4.98
C ALA A 98 -4.11 17.42 4.36
N LEU A 99 -3.74 17.33 3.08
CA LEU A 99 -3.61 16.04 2.39
C LEU A 99 -2.58 15.11 3.05
N HIS A 100 -1.48 15.66 3.58
CA HIS A 100 -0.43 14.87 4.24
C HIS A 100 -0.90 14.18 5.53
N GLN A 101 -2.01 14.64 6.11
CA GLN A 101 -2.61 14.07 7.31
C GLN A 101 -3.57 12.91 7.02
N LEU A 102 -3.77 12.52 5.76
CA LEU A 102 -4.44 11.27 5.40
C LEU A 102 -3.43 10.11 5.28
N PHE A 103 -3.81 8.95 5.78
CA PHE A 103 -3.01 7.72 5.79
C PHE A 103 -3.70 6.53 5.12
N THR A 104 -4.58 6.81 4.16
CA THR A 104 -5.24 5.80 3.33
C THR A 104 -4.21 4.95 2.56
N HIS A 105 -4.61 3.76 2.10
CA HIS A 105 -3.74 2.89 1.30
C HIS A 105 -3.26 3.55 0.01
N VAL A 106 -4.14 4.33 -0.62
CA VAL A 106 -3.82 5.18 -1.77
C VAL A 106 -4.13 6.61 -1.39
N ARG A 107 -3.17 7.51 -1.58
CA ARG A 107 -3.32 8.94 -1.27
C ARG A 107 -3.17 9.79 -2.52
N PHE A 108 -4.11 10.71 -2.73
CA PHE A 108 -4.06 11.66 -3.82
C PHE A 108 -3.47 12.98 -3.35
N LYS A 109 -2.47 13.45 -4.09
CA LYS A 109 -1.93 14.81 -4.03
C LYS A 109 -1.78 15.31 -5.46
N LYS A 110 -0.71 16.07 -5.76
CA LYS A 110 -0.21 16.26 -7.13
C LYS A 110 0.25 14.95 -7.79
N VAL A 111 0.40 13.88 -6.99
CA VAL A 111 0.74 12.52 -7.42
C VAL A 111 -0.18 11.51 -6.74
N VAL A 112 -0.23 10.28 -7.26
CA VAL A 112 -0.88 9.14 -6.59
C VAL A 112 0.18 8.36 -5.82
N GLU A 113 0.02 8.25 -4.50
CA GLU A 113 0.93 7.50 -3.64
C GLU A 113 0.36 6.12 -3.31
N MET A 114 1.09 5.06 -3.65
CA MET A 114 0.82 3.69 -3.20
C MET A 114 1.55 3.42 -1.88
N ARG A 115 0.82 3.16 -0.78
CA ARG A 115 1.39 3.17 0.60
C ARG A 115 1.42 1.80 1.28
N ASN A 116 1.05 0.77 0.52
CA ASN A 116 0.63 -0.54 1.00
C ASN A 116 1.73 -1.63 0.95
N ALA A 117 3.00 -1.30 0.73
CA ALA A 117 4.12 -2.24 0.78
C ALA A 117 4.93 -2.08 2.08
N ASP A 118 5.43 -3.18 2.66
CA ASP A 118 6.52 -3.13 3.63
C ASP A 118 7.83 -2.86 2.88
N ARG A 119 8.90 -2.57 3.62
CA ARG A 119 10.24 -2.52 3.03
C ARG A 119 10.63 -3.94 2.58
N PRO A 120 10.87 -4.19 1.28
CA PRO A 120 11.27 -5.51 0.81
C PRO A 120 12.61 -5.96 1.40
N PRO A 121 12.94 -7.27 1.31
CA PRO A 121 14.28 -7.78 1.61
C PRO A 121 15.37 -7.07 0.79
N MET A 122 16.60 -7.12 1.30
CA MET A 122 17.77 -6.56 0.62
C MET A 122 17.92 -7.13 -0.80
N GLY A 123 18.15 -6.27 -1.78
CA GLY A 123 18.25 -6.63 -3.20
C GLY A 123 16.90 -6.80 -3.91
N SER A 124 15.77 -6.50 -3.25
CA SER A 124 14.43 -6.49 -3.82
C SER A 124 13.67 -5.17 -3.56
N GLU A 125 14.38 -4.11 -3.18
CA GLU A 125 13.81 -2.83 -2.75
C GLU A 125 12.96 -2.18 -3.86
N LEU A 126 13.33 -2.41 -5.12
CA LEU A 126 12.64 -1.87 -6.28
C LEU A 126 11.45 -2.71 -6.74
N ALA A 127 11.20 -3.89 -6.18
CA ALA A 127 10.12 -4.77 -6.62
C ALA A 127 8.72 -4.12 -6.52
N PRO A 128 8.35 -3.41 -5.43
CA PRO A 128 7.07 -2.70 -5.39
C PRO A 128 6.95 -1.61 -6.45
N ALA A 129 8.04 -0.87 -6.71
CA ALA A 129 8.05 0.19 -7.70
C ALA A 129 7.91 -0.38 -9.12
N ALA A 130 8.68 -1.42 -9.46
CA ALA A 130 8.60 -2.11 -10.75
C ALA A 130 7.20 -2.69 -10.99
N PHE A 131 6.59 -3.30 -9.97
CA PHE A 131 5.23 -3.83 -10.06
C PHE A 131 4.20 -2.73 -10.40
N TRP A 132 4.19 -1.63 -9.65
CA TRP A 132 3.23 -0.54 -9.89
C TRP A 132 3.50 0.22 -11.18
N VAL A 133 4.76 0.44 -11.55
CA VAL A 133 5.12 1.06 -12.84
C VAL A 133 4.62 0.20 -13.99
N GLY A 134 4.87 -1.11 -13.94
CA GLY A 134 4.38 -2.07 -14.94
C GLY A 134 2.86 -2.01 -15.12
N LEU A 135 2.10 -1.94 -14.03
CA LEU A 135 0.63 -1.92 -14.11
C LEU A 135 0.04 -0.57 -14.56
N LEU A 136 0.67 0.56 -14.24
CA LEU A 136 0.02 1.87 -14.31
C LEU A 136 0.52 2.79 -15.43
N TYR A 137 1.76 2.61 -15.89
CA TYR A 137 2.36 3.52 -16.87
C TYR A 137 1.94 3.22 -18.30
N SER A 138 1.85 1.95 -18.68
CA SER A 138 1.30 1.57 -19.99
C SER A 138 -0.20 1.84 -20.03
N ASN A 139 -0.66 2.60 -21.03
CA ASN A 139 -2.08 2.84 -21.24
C ASN A 139 -2.84 1.54 -21.53
N THR A 140 -2.23 0.62 -22.29
CA THR A 140 -2.80 -0.68 -22.64
C THR A 140 -3.00 -1.54 -21.40
N VAL A 141 -1.92 -1.74 -20.63
CA VAL A 141 -1.96 -2.55 -19.39
C VAL A 141 -2.87 -1.91 -18.36
N ARG A 142 -2.83 -0.59 -18.19
CA ARG A 142 -3.74 0.12 -17.27
C ARG A 142 -5.20 -0.10 -17.65
N GLY A 143 -5.53 -0.16 -18.93
CA GLY A 143 -6.87 -0.50 -19.43
C GLY A 143 -7.28 -1.91 -19.04
N GLU A 144 -6.42 -2.91 -19.28
CA GLU A 144 -6.65 -4.31 -18.91
C GLU A 144 -6.84 -4.50 -17.40
N VAL A 145 -5.96 -3.87 -16.59
CA VAL A 145 -6.07 -3.84 -15.13
C VAL A 145 -7.40 -3.22 -14.71
N TYR A 146 -7.78 -2.10 -15.33
CA TYR A 146 -9.03 -1.43 -15.02
C TYR A 146 -10.25 -2.31 -15.31
N GLU A 147 -10.29 -2.99 -16.47
CA GLU A 147 -11.38 -3.91 -16.81
C GLU A 147 -11.51 -5.04 -15.78
N ILE A 148 -10.38 -5.66 -15.39
CA ILE A 148 -10.35 -6.73 -14.38
C ILE A 148 -10.93 -6.23 -13.05
N VAL A 149 -10.39 -5.13 -12.52
CA VAL A 149 -10.83 -4.67 -11.19
C VAL A 149 -12.25 -4.12 -11.24
N ASN A 150 -12.67 -3.49 -12.35
CA ASN A 150 -14.01 -2.94 -12.51
C ASN A 150 -15.10 -4.03 -12.61
N ALA A 151 -14.74 -5.24 -13.03
CA ALA A 151 -15.65 -6.39 -13.06
C ALA A 151 -15.96 -6.95 -11.66
N TRP A 152 -15.12 -6.67 -10.65
CA TRP A 152 -15.33 -7.16 -9.29
C TRP A 152 -16.48 -6.43 -8.58
N THR A 153 -17.35 -7.20 -7.94
CA THR A 153 -18.46 -6.67 -7.14
C THR A 153 -17.92 -5.95 -5.89
N LYS A 154 -18.78 -5.13 -5.27
CA LYS A 154 -18.44 -4.46 -4.01
C LYS A 154 -18.10 -5.48 -2.93
N GLU A 155 -18.88 -6.55 -2.83
CA GLU A 155 -18.72 -7.61 -1.84
C GLU A 155 -17.39 -8.34 -2.03
N GLU A 156 -17.00 -8.63 -3.28
CA GLU A 156 -15.71 -9.23 -3.59
C GLU A 156 -14.54 -8.32 -3.21
N ARG A 157 -14.64 -7.01 -3.45
CA ARG A 157 -13.60 -6.04 -3.06
C ARG A 157 -13.46 -5.94 -1.54
N ILE A 158 -14.58 -5.91 -0.81
CA ILE A 158 -14.58 -5.93 0.66
C ILE A 158 -13.98 -7.24 1.17
N GLN A 159 -14.30 -8.37 0.55
CA GLN A 159 -13.74 -9.66 0.93
C GLN A 159 -12.23 -9.72 0.67
N LEU A 160 -11.75 -9.15 -0.44
CA LEU A 160 -10.32 -9.02 -0.73
C LEU A 160 -9.60 -8.17 0.33
N GLN A 161 -10.20 -7.04 0.72
CA GLN A 161 -9.67 -6.18 1.78
C GLN A 161 -9.57 -6.92 3.12
N ARG A 162 -10.61 -7.68 3.50
CA ARG A 162 -10.59 -8.51 4.71
C ARG A 162 -9.51 -9.58 4.65
N SER A 163 -9.39 -10.25 3.51
CA SER A 163 -8.40 -11.31 3.26
C SER A 163 -6.97 -10.80 3.35
N ALA A 164 -6.73 -9.52 3.04
CA ALA A 164 -5.40 -8.91 3.12
C ALA A 164 -4.80 -8.83 4.55
N ASN A 165 -5.60 -9.09 5.59
CA ASN A 165 -5.11 -9.26 6.97
C ASN A 165 -4.31 -10.56 7.18
N GLN A 166 -4.45 -11.52 6.27
CA GLN A 166 -3.76 -12.80 6.31
C GLN A 166 -2.82 -12.93 5.11
N LEU A 167 -1.77 -13.74 5.22
CA LEU A 167 -0.75 -13.94 4.18
C LEU A 167 -0.93 -15.22 3.37
N GLY A 168 -2.12 -15.83 3.41
CA GLY A 168 -2.42 -17.07 2.68
C GLY A 168 -2.58 -16.84 1.19
N LEU A 169 -1.84 -17.61 0.38
CA LEU A 169 -1.91 -17.53 -1.08
C LEU A 169 -3.12 -18.27 -1.67
N ASP A 170 -3.61 -19.29 -0.97
CA ASP A 170 -4.76 -20.11 -1.41
C ASP A 170 -6.11 -19.53 -0.95
N ILE A 171 -6.11 -18.38 -0.28
CA ILE A 171 -7.33 -17.65 0.09
C ILE A 171 -8.07 -17.26 -1.19
N MET A 172 -9.40 -17.46 -1.20
CA MET A 172 -10.24 -17.03 -2.32
C MET A 172 -10.36 -15.51 -2.36
N GLY A 173 -10.02 -14.94 -3.51
CA GLY A 173 -10.27 -13.54 -3.87
C GLY A 173 -11.46 -13.39 -4.82
N PRO A 174 -11.61 -12.20 -5.42
CA PRO A 174 -12.65 -11.91 -6.42
C PRO A 174 -12.62 -12.86 -7.62
N GLY A 175 -13.74 -13.02 -8.31
CA GLY A 175 -13.82 -13.74 -9.59
C GLY A 175 -13.49 -15.23 -9.50
N ASN A 176 -13.72 -15.84 -8.34
CA ASN A 176 -13.41 -17.26 -8.06
C ASN A 176 -11.94 -17.63 -8.32
N LYS A 177 -11.02 -16.70 -8.04
CA LYS A 177 -9.57 -16.92 -8.13
C LYS A 177 -8.92 -16.81 -6.77
N THR A 178 -7.91 -17.63 -6.51
CA THR A 178 -7.10 -17.50 -5.30
C THR A 178 -6.21 -16.25 -5.37
N ILE A 179 -5.70 -15.81 -4.21
CA ILE A 179 -4.74 -14.70 -4.17
C ILE A 179 -3.48 -15.03 -4.99
N ARG A 180 -3.02 -16.29 -4.99
CA ARG A 180 -1.94 -16.77 -5.87
C ARG A 180 -2.22 -16.46 -7.34
N GLN A 181 -3.39 -16.87 -7.83
CA GLN A 181 -3.77 -16.67 -9.23
C GLN A 181 -3.87 -15.19 -9.57
N TRP A 182 -4.32 -14.34 -8.64
CA TRP A 182 -4.32 -12.90 -8.84
C TRP A 182 -2.90 -12.32 -8.87
N ILE A 183 -2.02 -12.77 -7.98
CA ILE A 183 -0.60 -12.35 -7.97
C ILE A 183 0.06 -12.72 -9.30
N GLU A 184 -0.14 -13.94 -9.79
CA GLU A 184 0.37 -14.40 -11.08
C GLU A 184 -0.16 -13.53 -12.23
N GLN A 185 -1.47 -13.35 -12.33
CA GLN A 185 -2.08 -12.58 -13.42
C GLN A 185 -1.65 -11.09 -13.40
N PHE A 186 -1.67 -10.43 -12.25
CA PHE A 186 -1.21 -9.03 -12.16
C PHE A 186 0.30 -8.92 -12.38
N SER A 187 1.08 -9.95 -12.06
CA SER A 187 2.51 -9.96 -12.35
C SER A 187 2.80 -10.06 -13.84
N GLU A 188 2.07 -10.91 -14.57
CA GLU A 188 2.14 -10.99 -16.04
C GLU A 188 1.83 -9.64 -16.69
N LEU A 189 0.77 -8.97 -16.22
CA LEU A 189 0.42 -7.62 -16.66
C LEU A 189 1.52 -6.60 -16.32
N ALA A 190 2.12 -6.68 -15.13
CA ALA A 190 3.24 -5.83 -14.76
C ALA A 190 4.45 -6.03 -15.69
N PHE A 191 4.82 -7.28 -16.00
CA PHE A 191 5.90 -7.56 -16.96
C PHE A 191 5.59 -7.05 -18.36
N LYS A 192 4.35 -7.21 -18.83
CA LYS A 192 3.89 -6.65 -20.10
C LYS A 192 4.10 -5.13 -20.14
N GLY A 193 3.68 -4.41 -19.10
CA GLY A 193 3.81 -2.96 -19.07
C GLY A 193 5.24 -2.46 -18.90
N LEU A 194 6.08 -3.18 -18.16
CA LEU A 194 7.52 -2.92 -18.10
C LEU A 194 8.19 -3.14 -19.47
N SER A 195 7.78 -4.18 -20.20
CA SER A 195 8.28 -4.46 -21.55
C SER A 195 7.85 -3.40 -22.57
N GLU A 196 6.61 -2.89 -22.47
CA GLU A 196 6.14 -1.78 -23.29
C GLU A 196 6.92 -0.49 -23.00
N ARG A 197 7.18 -0.20 -21.72
CA ARG A 197 8.00 0.95 -21.28
C ARG A 197 9.47 0.84 -21.69
N GLN A 198 10.01 -0.38 -21.79
CA GLN A 198 11.38 -0.61 -22.24
C GLN A 198 11.63 -0.10 -23.68
N LYS A 199 10.59 0.02 -24.52
CA LYS A 199 10.75 0.68 -25.83
C LYS A 199 11.34 2.09 -25.71
N ASP A 200 11.13 2.73 -24.56
CA ASP A 200 11.65 4.06 -24.23
C ASP A 200 12.89 4.02 -23.29
N ASN A 201 13.32 2.85 -22.82
CA ASN A 201 14.46 2.67 -21.89
C ASN A 201 15.31 1.42 -22.25
N PRO A 202 16.62 1.56 -22.57
CA PRO A 202 17.44 0.44 -23.05
C PRO A 202 17.69 -0.70 -22.04
N LYS A 203 17.41 -0.51 -20.74
CA LYS A 203 17.58 -1.55 -19.71
C LYS A 203 16.22 -2.13 -19.31
N SER A 204 16.12 -3.47 -19.27
CA SER A 204 14.91 -4.14 -18.78
C SER A 204 14.73 -3.89 -17.29
N GLU A 205 13.62 -3.24 -16.94
CA GLU A 205 13.19 -3.00 -15.56
C GLU A 205 12.52 -4.25 -14.95
N GLY A 206 12.21 -5.28 -15.77
CA GLY A 206 11.60 -6.54 -15.32
C GLY A 206 12.46 -7.32 -14.32
N ILE A 207 13.79 -7.18 -14.41
CA ILE A 207 14.74 -7.82 -13.48
C ILE A 207 14.51 -7.42 -12.02
N PHE A 208 13.95 -6.24 -11.76
CA PHE A 208 13.65 -5.76 -10.41
C PHE A 208 12.45 -6.48 -9.78
N LEU A 209 11.62 -7.16 -10.58
CA LEU A 209 10.42 -7.85 -10.14
C LEU A 209 10.55 -9.38 -10.23
N GLU A 210 11.25 -9.90 -11.24
CA GLU A 210 11.35 -11.34 -11.55
C GLU A 210 11.82 -12.19 -10.37
N ARG A 211 12.99 -11.87 -9.81
CA ARG A 211 13.55 -12.64 -8.67
C ARG A 211 12.64 -12.60 -7.45
N TYR A 212 12.00 -11.45 -7.20
CA TYR A 212 11.10 -11.28 -6.08
C TYR A 212 9.86 -12.16 -6.22
N LEU A 213 9.25 -12.19 -7.40
CA LEU A 213 8.05 -12.98 -7.67
C LEU A 213 8.31 -14.49 -7.64
N ASP A 214 9.42 -14.95 -8.22
CA ASP A 214 9.80 -16.36 -8.16
C ASP A 214 9.92 -16.84 -6.69
N THR A 215 10.53 -16.01 -5.86
CA THR A 215 10.66 -16.26 -4.41
C THR A 215 9.30 -16.22 -3.72
N LEU A 216 8.44 -15.24 -4.03
CA LEU A 216 7.10 -15.10 -3.48
C LEU A 216 6.20 -16.30 -3.79
N LEU A 217 6.18 -16.76 -5.04
CA LEU A 217 5.29 -17.83 -5.49
C LEU A 217 5.73 -19.20 -4.96
N LYS A 218 7.03 -19.43 -4.75
CA LYS A 218 7.57 -20.68 -4.17
C LYS A 218 7.39 -20.78 -2.66
N GLY A 219 7.60 -19.67 -1.94
CA GLY A 219 7.73 -19.69 -0.47
C GLY A 219 6.73 -18.81 0.30
N GLY A 220 5.81 -18.13 -0.37
CA GLY A 220 4.95 -17.12 0.26
C GLY A 220 5.65 -15.77 0.45
N SER A 221 5.03 -14.84 1.16
CA SER A 221 5.64 -13.51 1.38
C SER A 221 6.96 -13.58 2.16
N PRO A 222 7.85 -12.58 2.06
CA PRO A 222 9.05 -12.51 2.87
C PRO A 222 8.80 -12.68 4.37
N SER A 223 7.68 -12.18 4.91
CA SER A 223 7.26 -12.43 6.30
C SER A 223 7.16 -13.92 6.62
N ILE A 224 6.56 -14.73 5.74
CA ILE A 224 6.40 -16.18 5.95
C ILE A 224 7.75 -16.88 5.84
N GLN A 225 8.51 -16.57 4.79
CA GLN A 225 9.80 -17.21 4.54
C GLN A 225 10.82 -16.98 5.66
N VAL A 226 10.85 -15.78 6.25
CA VAL A 226 11.73 -15.49 7.38
C VAL A 226 11.33 -16.28 8.62
N GLN A 227 10.04 -16.46 8.86
CA GLN A 227 9.54 -17.29 9.97
C GLN A 227 9.85 -18.77 9.74
N ASP A 228 9.70 -19.29 8.52
CA ASP A 228 10.09 -20.66 8.18
C ASP A 228 11.58 -20.91 8.42
N GLN A 229 12.42 -19.94 8.06
CA GLN A 229 13.86 -20.00 8.34
C GLN A 229 14.14 -20.00 9.84
N PHE A 230 13.44 -19.17 10.61
CA PHE A 230 13.55 -19.15 12.07
C PHE A 230 13.19 -20.51 12.68
N TRP A 231 12.07 -21.11 12.26
CA TRP A 231 11.65 -22.42 12.75
C TRP A 231 12.64 -23.54 12.42
N ARG A 232 13.21 -23.54 11.21
CA ARG A 232 14.21 -24.54 10.81
C ARG A 232 15.52 -24.42 11.59
N ARG A 233 15.89 -23.20 12.01
CA ARG A 233 17.11 -22.95 12.78
C ARG A 233 16.99 -23.39 14.24
N GLY A 234 15.79 -23.27 14.83
CA GLY A 234 15.56 -23.65 16.23
C GLY A 234 16.31 -22.80 17.27
N LEU A 235 16.84 -21.64 16.86
CA LEU A 235 17.57 -20.72 17.73
C LEU A 235 16.62 -19.82 18.53
N PRO A 236 17.04 -19.27 19.69
CA PRO A 236 16.38 -18.12 20.30
C PRO A 236 16.24 -16.97 19.30
N LEU A 237 15.11 -16.24 19.32
CA LEU A 237 14.83 -15.20 18.32
C LEU A 237 15.95 -14.15 18.21
N LYS A 238 16.51 -13.72 19.34
CA LYS A 238 17.60 -12.75 19.36
C LYS A 238 18.82 -13.25 18.59
N GLU A 239 19.22 -14.51 18.80
CA GLU A 239 20.35 -15.13 18.12
C GLU A 239 20.08 -15.29 16.62
N PHE A 240 18.88 -15.75 16.25
CA PHE A 240 18.47 -15.83 14.84
C PHE A 240 18.55 -14.48 14.13
N LEU A 241 18.05 -13.41 14.77
CA LEU A 241 18.08 -12.06 14.19
C LEU A 241 19.52 -11.55 14.06
N MET A 242 20.37 -11.79 15.07
CA MET A 242 21.78 -11.43 14.99
C MET A 242 22.46 -12.18 13.84
N GLU A 243 22.34 -13.50 13.73
CA GLU A 243 22.95 -14.26 12.63
C GLU A 243 22.46 -13.80 11.25
N ARG A 244 21.15 -13.55 11.12
CA ARG A 244 20.54 -13.14 9.85
C ARG A 244 21.02 -11.76 9.39
N TYR A 245 21.22 -10.83 10.32
CA TYR A 245 21.47 -9.42 10.01
C TYR A 245 22.88 -8.94 10.40
N ALA A 246 23.73 -9.81 10.95
CA ALA A 246 25.09 -9.46 11.42
C ALA A 246 26.03 -8.93 10.32
N GLY A 247 25.76 -9.20 9.04
CA GLY A 247 26.55 -8.69 7.91
C GLY A 247 25.96 -7.45 7.22
N ILE A 248 24.91 -6.85 7.78
CA ILE A 248 24.19 -5.70 7.20
C ILE A 248 24.57 -4.37 7.87
N PHE A 249 25.38 -4.41 8.94
CA PHE A 249 25.89 -3.23 9.65
C PHE A 249 27.41 -3.24 9.72
#